data_AF-A0AAF0Y614-F1
#
_entry.id   AF-A0AAF0Y614-F1
#
_cell.length_a   1.000
_cell.length_b   1.000
_cell.length_c   1.000
_cell.angle_alpha   90.00
_cell.angle_beta   90.00
_cell.angle_gamma   90.00
#
_symmetry.space_group_name_H-M   'P 1'
#
loop_
_entity.id
_entity.type
_entity.pdbx_description
1 polymer ?
#
loop_
_entity_poly.entity_id
_entity_poly.type
_entity_poly.pdbx_seq_one_letter_code
_entity_poly.pdbx_strand_id
1 'polypeptide(L)'
;MLATTSRRAALAPTMVRQAASSWAGDQKAKGNPHDAAPTDSRLDVLREVLYPGNSAAPGSASPVGARHGNHLARIEAVLPSHEAHETIERAYQLLRRRETEARKRALEAKFASLTAACDELDAVTKAGGVNRQVYDSAMVRISQASAAYAAAAQGIAQGKRKTAESVFIENRVPGLIPREAWVPTETRGKAWNYEWERPSNA
;
A
#
# COMPACT_ATOMS: atom_id res chain seq x y z
N MET A 1 55.82 53.59 -15.99
CA MET A 1 56.06 53.62 -17.44
C MET A 1 55.83 52.24 -18.02
N LEU A 2 55.05 52.19 -19.11
CA LEU A 2 54.90 51.11 -20.10
C LEU A 2 54.10 49.84 -19.72
N ALA A 3 52.90 49.81 -20.29
CA ALA A 3 52.07 48.63 -20.51
C ALA A 3 52.69 47.72 -21.59
N THR A 4 52.41 46.41 -21.52
CA THR A 4 52.48 45.51 -22.67
C THR A 4 51.40 44.43 -22.55
N THR A 5 50.42 44.53 -23.43
CA THR A 5 49.42 43.52 -23.75
C THR A 5 50.01 42.48 -24.71
N SER A 6 49.74 41.19 -24.53
CA SER A 6 49.90 40.18 -25.58
C SER A 6 48.64 39.32 -25.72
N ARG A 7 48.19 39.16 -26.97
CA ARG A 7 46.93 38.55 -27.40
C ARG A 7 47.11 37.07 -27.75
N ARG A 8 46.08 36.29 -27.37
CA ARG A 8 45.41 35.16 -28.07
C ARG A 8 46.24 34.05 -28.75
N ALA A 9 45.90 32.82 -28.39
CA ALA A 9 45.45 31.82 -29.36
C ALA A 9 44.41 30.89 -28.71
N ALA A 10 43.23 30.81 -29.33
CA ALA A 10 42.20 29.84 -28.99
C ALA A 10 42.40 28.59 -29.84
N LEU A 11 42.33 27.40 -29.24
CA LEU A 11 42.19 26.14 -29.95
C LEU A 11 40.99 25.38 -29.40
N ALA A 12 40.23 24.83 -30.34
CA ALA A 12 38.87 24.33 -30.29
C ALA A 12 38.69 23.07 -29.40
N PRO A 13 37.42 22.74 -29.02
CA PRO A 13 37.12 21.58 -28.19
C PRO A 13 37.30 20.28 -28.97
N THR A 14 38.10 19.36 -28.43
CA THR A 14 38.16 17.98 -28.92
C THR A 14 36.86 17.28 -28.58
N MET A 15 36.18 16.84 -29.64
CA MET A 15 34.88 16.18 -29.60
C MET A 15 34.87 14.94 -28.70
N VAL A 16 33.80 14.88 -27.90
CA VAL A 16 33.23 13.67 -27.30
C VAL A 16 33.06 12.61 -28.40
N ARG A 17 33.90 11.58 -28.40
CA ARG A 17 33.54 10.30 -29.00
C ARG A 17 32.84 9.47 -27.94
N GLN A 18 31.52 9.42 -28.05
CA GLN A 18 30.71 8.36 -27.48
C GLN A 18 31.28 7.01 -27.94
N ALA A 19 31.83 6.24 -27.01
CA ALA A 19 31.92 4.80 -27.16
C ALA A 19 30.66 4.21 -26.52
N ALA A 20 29.71 3.86 -27.38
CA ALA A 20 28.60 3.02 -27.01
C ALA A 20 29.08 1.58 -26.74
N SER A 21 28.36 0.93 -25.82
CA SER A 21 28.20 -0.52 -25.67
C SER A 21 29.44 -1.39 -25.46
N SER A 22 29.72 -1.70 -24.19
CA SER A 22 30.25 -3.02 -23.78
C SER A 22 29.33 -3.66 -22.73
N TRP A 23 28.11 -4.01 -23.13
CA TRP A 23 27.25 -4.92 -22.37
C TRP A 23 27.67 -6.37 -22.68
N ALA A 24 28.82 -6.80 -22.18
CA ALA A 24 29.21 -8.21 -22.06
C ALA A 24 30.60 -8.28 -21.43
N GLY A 25 30.65 -8.40 -20.11
CA GLY A 25 31.91 -8.50 -19.37
C GLY A 25 31.67 -9.01 -17.96
N ASP A 26 31.62 -10.33 -17.83
CA ASP A 26 31.95 -11.10 -16.62
C ASP A 26 30.99 -11.01 -15.41
N GLN A 27 29.79 -11.61 -15.56
CA GLN A 27 28.96 -12.02 -14.43
C GLN A 27 29.57 -13.23 -13.70
N LYS A 28 30.63 -13.00 -12.92
CA LYS A 28 31.05 -13.92 -11.83
C LYS A 28 31.57 -13.18 -10.60
N ALA A 29 30.94 -12.07 -10.20
CA ALA A 29 31.12 -11.55 -8.86
C ALA A 29 30.33 -12.41 -7.86
N LYS A 30 30.93 -13.51 -7.39
CA LYS A 30 30.51 -14.21 -6.15
C LYS A 30 30.94 -13.38 -4.93
N GLY A 31 30.45 -12.14 -4.83
CA GLY A 31 30.90 -11.16 -3.84
C GLY A 31 29.85 -10.05 -3.62
N ASN A 32 30.12 -9.17 -2.66
CA ASN A 32 29.23 -8.07 -2.28
C ASN A 32 28.85 -7.24 -3.52
N PRO A 33 27.56 -6.99 -3.81
CA PRO A 33 27.12 -6.15 -4.95
C PRO A 33 27.70 -4.73 -4.95
N HIS A 34 28.22 -4.29 -3.80
CA HIS A 34 28.98 -3.06 -3.62
C HIS A 34 30.31 -3.02 -4.41
N ASP A 35 30.92 -4.16 -4.69
CA ASP A 35 32.24 -4.24 -5.36
C ASP A 35 32.12 -4.18 -6.89
N ALA A 36 30.90 -4.15 -7.42
CA ALA A 36 30.65 -4.00 -8.85
C ALA A 36 30.97 -2.57 -9.30
N ALA A 37 31.61 -2.42 -10.47
CA ALA A 37 31.98 -1.12 -11.00
C ALA A 37 30.76 -0.18 -11.13
N PRO A 38 30.84 1.05 -10.62
CA PRO A 38 29.74 2.00 -10.63
C PRO A 38 29.49 2.56 -12.03
N THR A 39 28.22 2.54 -12.46
CA THR A 39 27.76 3.18 -13.71
C THR A 39 26.86 4.39 -13.47
N ASP A 40 26.31 4.56 -12.25
CA ASP A 40 25.37 5.63 -11.89
C ASP A 40 25.48 5.95 -10.39
N SER A 41 25.66 7.22 -10.04
CA SER A 41 25.83 7.69 -8.67
C SER A 41 24.61 7.44 -7.77
N ARG A 42 23.40 7.38 -8.35
CA ARG A 42 22.18 7.01 -7.59
C ARG A 42 22.16 5.53 -7.25
N LEU A 43 22.61 4.69 -8.18
CA LEU A 43 22.72 3.26 -7.93
C LEU A 43 23.79 2.97 -6.89
N ASP A 44 24.85 3.78 -6.82
CA ASP A 44 25.89 3.62 -5.81
C ASP A 44 25.42 3.98 -4.40
N VAL A 45 24.67 5.07 -4.23
CA VAL A 45 24.04 5.40 -2.94
C VAL A 45 23.05 4.30 -2.52
N LEU A 46 22.24 3.78 -3.46
CA LEU A 46 21.32 2.67 -3.16
C LEU A 46 22.08 1.38 -2.81
N ARG A 47 23.19 1.10 -3.49
CA ARG A 47 24.06 -0.05 -3.20
C ARG A 47 24.73 0.11 -1.84
N GLU A 48 25.23 1.28 -1.50
CA GLU A 48 25.85 1.57 -0.20
C GLU A 48 24.84 1.43 0.95
N VAL A 49 23.59 1.86 0.75
CA VAL A 49 22.52 1.73 1.76
C VAL A 49 22.07 0.28 1.94
N LEU A 50 21.85 -0.46 0.86
CA LEU A 50 21.33 -1.84 0.92
C LEU A 50 22.42 -2.87 1.23
N TYR A 51 23.62 -2.65 0.69
CA TYR A 51 24.78 -3.52 0.75
C TYR A 51 26.01 -2.68 1.12
N PRO A 52 26.09 -2.17 2.35
CA PRO A 52 27.25 -1.40 2.76
C PRO A 52 28.51 -2.23 2.52
N GLY A 53 29.62 -1.59 2.13
CA GLY A 53 30.87 -2.30 1.78
C GLY A 53 31.39 -3.23 2.88
N ASN A 54 30.99 -2.98 4.12
CA ASN A 54 31.26 -3.84 5.28
C ASN A 54 30.25 -4.98 5.48
N SER A 55 29.36 -5.31 4.53
CA SER A 55 28.24 -6.26 4.68
C SER A 55 28.64 -7.65 5.19
N ALA A 56 29.86 -8.11 4.88
CA ALA A 56 30.40 -9.39 5.36
C ALA A 56 31.01 -9.32 6.78
N ALA A 57 31.18 -8.13 7.35
CA ALA A 57 31.76 -7.93 8.67
C ALA A 57 30.74 -8.30 9.77
N PRO A 58 31.16 -8.98 10.86
CA PRO A 58 30.27 -9.41 11.95
C PRO A 58 29.50 -8.30 12.67
N GLY A 59 29.87 -7.03 12.47
CA GLY A 59 29.22 -5.85 13.04
C GLY A 59 28.39 -5.03 12.03
N SER A 60 28.31 -5.44 10.77
CA SER A 60 27.62 -4.67 9.73
C SER A 60 26.11 -4.81 9.82
N ALA A 61 25.39 -3.70 9.62
CA ALA A 61 23.93 -3.64 9.58
C ALA A 61 23.29 -4.23 8.31
N SER A 62 24.07 -4.86 7.44
CA SER A 62 23.55 -5.43 6.19
C SER A 62 22.61 -6.62 6.46
N PRO A 63 21.43 -6.65 5.81
CA PRO A 63 20.52 -7.79 5.89
C PRO A 63 21.02 -9.03 5.14
N VAL A 64 22.02 -8.87 4.26
CA VAL A 64 22.62 -9.92 3.43
C VAL A 64 24.10 -10.05 3.80
N GLY A 65 24.36 -10.55 5.01
CA GLY A 65 25.69 -10.65 5.59
C GLY A 65 25.81 -11.83 6.56
N ALA A 66 27.05 -12.16 6.95
CA ALA A 66 27.31 -13.15 7.99
C ALA A 66 26.53 -12.79 9.26
N ARG A 67 25.96 -13.80 9.96
CA ARG A 67 25.25 -13.59 11.23
C ARG A 67 26.06 -12.62 12.10
N HIS A 68 25.42 -11.57 12.59
CA HIS A 68 26.09 -10.63 13.49
C HIS A 68 26.77 -11.41 14.62
N GLY A 69 28.08 -11.24 14.80
CA GLY A 69 28.83 -12.02 15.81
C GLY A 69 28.25 -11.87 17.22
N ASN A 70 27.67 -10.69 17.50
CA ASN A 70 27.10 -10.33 18.80
C ASN A 70 25.57 -10.53 18.88
N HIS A 71 24.93 -11.24 17.94
CA HIS A 71 23.46 -11.41 17.97
C HIS A 71 22.98 -12.11 19.25
N LEU A 72 23.73 -13.10 19.74
CA LEU A 72 23.41 -13.80 20.99
C LEU A 72 23.46 -12.85 22.18
N ALA A 73 24.52 -12.04 22.29
CA ALA A 73 24.65 -11.03 23.35
C ALA A 73 23.52 -9.98 23.31
N ARG A 74 23.03 -9.62 22.10
CA ARG A 74 21.86 -8.72 21.95
C ARG A 74 20.56 -9.40 22.35
N ILE A 75 20.38 -10.67 22.00
CA ILE A 75 19.22 -11.48 22.40
C ILE A 75 19.20 -11.63 23.91
N GLU A 76 20.33 -11.97 24.54
CA GLU A 76 20.50 -12.08 26.00
C GLU A 76 20.27 -10.75 26.72
N ALA A 77 20.64 -9.61 26.13
CA ALA A 77 20.39 -8.30 26.73
C ALA A 77 18.90 -7.91 26.77
N VAL A 78 18.11 -8.41 25.81
CA VAL A 78 16.67 -8.12 25.70
C VAL A 78 15.81 -9.16 26.40
N LEU A 79 16.23 -10.43 26.37
CA LEU A 79 15.49 -11.54 26.96
C LEU A 79 15.94 -11.79 28.40
N PRO A 80 15.05 -11.64 29.39
CA PRO A 80 15.38 -11.92 30.79
C PRO A 80 15.76 -13.39 31.03
N SER A 81 15.05 -14.31 30.37
CA SER A 81 15.31 -15.76 30.39
C SER A 81 14.61 -16.46 29.21
N HIS A 82 15.06 -17.68 28.88
CA HIS A 82 14.44 -18.51 27.83
C HIS A 82 13.00 -18.90 28.20
N GLU A 83 12.76 -19.29 29.45
CA GLU A 83 11.43 -19.66 29.95
C GLU A 83 10.45 -18.48 29.88
N ALA A 84 10.93 -17.25 30.15
CA ALA A 84 10.13 -16.05 30.03
C ALA A 84 9.72 -15.80 28.57
N HIS A 85 10.64 -15.99 27.63
CA HIS A 85 10.35 -15.88 26.20
C HIS A 85 9.25 -16.86 25.77
N GLU A 86 9.40 -18.15 26.07
CA GLU A 86 8.41 -19.18 25.74
C GLU A 86 7.03 -18.90 26.37
N THR A 87 7.03 -18.34 27.58
CA THR A 87 5.80 -17.99 28.28
C THR A 87 5.10 -16.81 27.62
N ILE A 88 5.85 -15.77 27.25
CA ILE A 88 5.32 -14.62 26.50
C ILE A 88 4.76 -15.06 25.16
N GLU A 89 5.46 -15.91 24.41
CA GLU A 89 4.99 -16.40 23.12
C GLU A 89 3.72 -17.24 23.25
N ARG A 90 3.67 -18.18 24.20
CA ARG A 90 2.47 -18.98 24.45
C ARG A 90 1.29 -18.10 24.86
N ALA A 91 1.51 -17.13 25.75
CA ALA A 91 0.47 -16.19 26.18
C ALA A 91 -0.04 -15.35 25.01
N TYR A 92 0.85 -14.88 24.13
CA TYR A 92 0.50 -14.10 22.96
C TYR A 92 -0.28 -14.91 21.91
N GLN A 93 0.12 -16.15 21.65
CA GLN A 93 -0.61 -17.06 20.78
C GLN A 93 -2.02 -17.35 21.33
N LEU A 94 -2.14 -17.55 22.63
CA LEU A 94 -3.42 -17.73 23.30
C LEU A 94 -4.31 -16.48 23.18
N LEU A 95 -3.75 -15.28 23.35
CA LEU A 95 -4.46 -14.02 23.17
C LEU A 95 -4.99 -13.89 21.73
N ARG A 96 -4.13 -14.09 20.72
CA ARG A 96 -4.52 -14.04 19.30
C ARG A 96 -5.63 -15.03 18.96
N ARG A 97 -5.57 -16.23 19.53
CA ARG A 97 -6.64 -17.24 19.38
C ARG A 97 -7.96 -16.71 19.95
N ARG A 98 -7.95 -16.20 21.17
CA ARG A 98 -9.15 -15.62 21.82
C ARG A 98 -9.73 -14.46 21.02
N GLU A 99 -8.91 -13.54 20.53
CA GLU A 99 -9.37 -12.40 19.70
C GLU A 99 -10.00 -12.88 18.39
N THR A 100 -9.41 -13.90 17.77
CA THR A 100 -9.94 -14.50 16.53
C THR A 100 -11.28 -15.19 16.79
N GLU A 101 -11.39 -15.98 17.86
CA GLU A 101 -12.62 -16.65 18.27
C GLU A 101 -13.73 -15.63 18.61
N ALA A 102 -13.39 -14.57 19.34
CA ALA A 102 -14.33 -13.49 19.66
C ALA A 102 -14.82 -12.78 18.39
N ARG A 103 -13.93 -12.47 17.43
CA ARG A 103 -14.30 -11.86 16.15
C ARG A 103 -15.20 -12.78 15.33
N LYS A 104 -14.89 -14.08 15.27
CA LYS A 104 -15.72 -15.08 14.57
C LYS A 104 -17.11 -15.17 15.18
N ARG A 105 -17.22 -15.31 16.51
CA ARG A 105 -18.51 -15.31 17.22
C ARG A 105 -19.32 -14.05 16.93
N ALA A 106 -18.68 -12.88 16.92
CA ALA A 106 -19.37 -11.63 16.60
C ALA A 106 -19.85 -11.57 15.14
N LEU A 107 -19.07 -12.10 14.19
CA LEU A 107 -19.48 -12.21 12.78
C LEU A 107 -20.62 -13.21 12.59
N GLU A 108 -20.56 -14.36 13.24
CA GLU A 108 -21.61 -15.38 13.23
C GLU A 108 -22.93 -14.82 13.78
N ALA A 109 -22.88 -14.08 14.89
CA ALA A 109 -24.07 -13.44 15.46
C ALA A 109 -24.68 -12.40 14.50
N LYS A 110 -23.85 -11.58 13.85
CA LYS A 110 -24.30 -10.61 12.84
C LYS A 110 -24.92 -11.31 11.63
N PHE A 111 -24.31 -12.41 11.17
CA PHE A 111 -24.81 -13.19 10.06
C PHE A 111 -26.14 -13.86 10.38
N ALA A 112 -26.28 -14.47 11.56
CA ALA A 112 -27.52 -15.06 12.03
C ALA A 112 -28.66 -14.02 12.15
N SER A 113 -28.34 -12.82 12.63
CA SER A 113 -29.31 -11.71 12.65
C SER A 113 -29.71 -11.27 11.24
N LEU A 114 -28.78 -11.27 10.28
CA LEU A 114 -29.07 -10.93 8.89
C LEU A 114 -29.98 -11.98 8.23
N THR A 115 -29.69 -13.27 8.42
CA THR A 115 -30.52 -14.35 7.87
C THR A 115 -31.93 -14.30 8.44
N ALA A 116 -32.07 -14.11 9.75
CA ALA A 116 -33.38 -13.99 10.39
C ALA A 116 -34.20 -12.81 9.82
N ALA A 117 -33.58 -11.65 9.62
CA ALA A 117 -34.24 -10.49 9.02
C ALA A 117 -34.64 -10.73 7.56
N CYS A 118 -33.82 -11.44 6.78
CA CYS A 118 -34.15 -11.80 5.40
C CYS A 118 -35.30 -12.81 5.32
N ASP A 119 -35.33 -13.79 6.22
CA ASP A 119 -36.40 -14.78 6.32
C ASP A 119 -37.73 -14.12 6.72
N GLU A 120 -37.70 -13.17 7.67
CA GLU A 120 -38.86 -12.36 8.04
C GLU A 120 -39.38 -11.53 6.86
N LEU A 121 -38.48 -10.89 6.11
CA LEU A 121 -38.85 -10.12 4.91
C LEU A 121 -39.49 -11.01 3.83
N ASP A 122 -38.96 -12.22 3.61
CA ASP A 122 -39.55 -13.18 2.68
C ASP A 122 -40.95 -13.63 3.14
N ALA A 123 -41.13 -13.88 4.44
CA ALA A 123 -42.43 -14.25 5.00
C ALA A 123 -43.48 -13.12 4.83
N VAL A 124 -43.12 -11.88 5.15
CA VAL A 124 -44.02 -10.72 5.01
C VAL A 124 -44.38 -10.44 3.56
N THR A 125 -43.43 -10.59 2.63
CA THR A 125 -43.71 -10.42 1.20
C THR A 125 -44.62 -11.52 0.65
N LYS A 126 -44.43 -12.78 1.07
CA LYS A 126 -45.32 -13.90 0.71
C LYS A 126 -46.73 -13.75 1.28
N ALA A 127 -46.86 -13.19 2.49
CA ALA A 127 -48.15 -12.88 3.11
C ALA A 127 -48.88 -11.69 2.47
N GLY A 128 -48.26 -10.99 1.51
CA GLY A 128 -48.85 -9.84 0.83
C GLY A 128 -48.76 -8.52 1.61
N GLY A 129 -47.99 -8.47 2.71
CA GLY A 129 -47.84 -7.26 3.53
C GLY A 129 -46.92 -6.20 2.91
N VAL A 130 -45.97 -6.61 2.08
CA VAL A 130 -45.00 -5.73 1.40
C VAL A 130 -44.82 -6.19 -0.04
N ASN A 131 -44.56 -5.25 -0.96
CA ASN A 131 -44.26 -5.55 -2.36
C ASN A 131 -42.99 -6.43 -2.47
N ARG A 132 -43.09 -7.51 -3.26
CA ARG A 132 -42.01 -8.47 -3.51
C ARG A 132 -40.69 -7.82 -3.98
N GLN A 133 -40.79 -6.69 -4.69
CA GLN A 133 -39.63 -5.92 -5.18
C GLN A 133 -38.66 -5.51 -4.06
N VAL A 134 -39.12 -5.34 -2.82
CA VAL A 134 -38.26 -4.99 -1.68
C VAL A 134 -37.32 -6.15 -1.33
N TYR A 135 -37.84 -7.37 -1.30
CA TYR A 135 -37.03 -8.58 -1.08
C TYR A 135 -36.06 -8.80 -2.24
N ASP A 136 -36.55 -8.72 -3.48
CA ASP A 136 -35.73 -8.97 -4.66
C ASP A 136 -34.58 -7.96 -4.75
N SER A 137 -34.82 -6.67 -4.44
CA SER A 137 -33.78 -5.65 -4.43
C SER A 137 -32.75 -5.83 -3.31
N ALA A 138 -33.16 -6.33 -2.13
CA ALA A 138 -32.25 -6.66 -1.04
C ALA A 138 -31.33 -7.86 -1.36
N MET A 139 -31.82 -8.82 -2.16
CA MET A 139 -31.04 -10.00 -2.57
C MET A 139 -30.12 -9.76 -3.76
N VAL A 140 -30.21 -8.58 -4.41
CA VAL A 140 -29.28 -8.20 -5.48
C VAL A 140 -27.87 -8.13 -4.90
N ARG A 141 -26.99 -9.02 -5.39
CA ARG A 141 -25.56 -8.87 -5.16
C ARG A 141 -25.14 -7.52 -5.74
N ILE A 142 -24.51 -6.68 -4.93
CA ILE A 142 -23.87 -5.45 -5.39
C ILE A 142 -22.77 -5.89 -6.38
N SER A 143 -23.11 -5.95 -7.67
CA SER A 143 -22.11 -6.12 -8.71
C SER A 143 -21.20 -4.89 -8.67
N GLN A 144 -19.90 -5.09 -8.89
CA GLN A 144 -18.90 -4.02 -8.83
C GLN A 144 -19.09 -2.92 -9.90
N ALA A 145 -20.17 -2.98 -10.68
CA ALA A 145 -20.68 -1.91 -11.50
C ALA A 145 -22.15 -1.66 -11.12
N SER A 146 -22.43 -0.65 -10.30
CA SER A 146 -23.81 -0.32 -9.91
C SER A 146 -24.63 0.01 -11.16
N ALA A 147 -25.92 -0.29 -11.15
CA ALA A 147 -26.84 0.12 -12.22
C ALA A 147 -26.78 1.64 -12.49
N ALA A 148 -26.44 2.44 -11.47
CA ALA A 148 -26.17 3.87 -11.59
C ALA A 148 -24.91 4.17 -12.43
N TYR A 149 -23.85 3.37 -12.32
CA TYR A 149 -22.64 3.49 -13.16
C TYR A 149 -22.93 3.08 -14.60
N ALA A 150 -23.72 2.03 -14.81
CA ALA A 150 -24.18 1.62 -16.14
C ALA A 150 -25.07 2.69 -16.79
N ALA A 151 -25.99 3.29 -16.03
CA ALA A 151 -26.85 4.38 -16.49
C ALA A 151 -26.06 5.69 -16.75
N ALA A 152 -25.06 6.00 -15.92
CA ALA A 152 -24.14 7.12 -16.16
C ALA A 152 -23.31 6.91 -17.44
N ALA A 153 -22.78 5.70 -17.66
CA ALA A 153 -22.09 5.32 -18.89
C ALA A 153 -22.99 5.44 -20.13
N GLN A 154 -24.27 5.07 -20.01
CA GLN A 154 -25.27 5.23 -21.08
C GLN A 154 -25.60 6.72 -21.34
N GLY A 155 -25.67 7.56 -20.31
CA GLY A 155 -25.88 9.00 -20.45
C GLY A 155 -24.72 9.72 -21.16
N ILE A 156 -23.49 9.26 -20.91
CA ILE A 156 -22.28 9.72 -21.62
C ILE A 156 -22.31 9.27 -23.09
N ALA A 157 -22.72 8.02 -23.36
CA ALA A 157 -22.89 7.52 -24.73
C ALA A 157 -23.96 8.28 -25.53
N GLN A 158 -24.93 8.90 -24.85
CA GLN A 158 -25.94 9.80 -25.44
C GLN A 158 -25.48 11.26 -25.60
N GLY A 159 -24.20 11.57 -25.33
CA GLY A 159 -23.63 12.90 -25.55
C GLY A 159 -24.04 13.97 -24.52
N LYS A 160 -24.65 13.58 -23.40
CA LYS A 160 -24.99 14.52 -22.32
C LYS A 160 -23.72 14.93 -21.58
N ARG A 161 -23.57 16.23 -21.27
CA ARG A 161 -22.46 16.72 -20.43
C ARG A 161 -22.52 16.01 -19.08
N LYS A 162 -21.38 15.51 -18.61
CA LYS A 162 -21.25 14.92 -17.27
C LYS A 162 -21.64 15.98 -16.23
N THR A 163 -22.65 15.68 -15.40
CA THR A 163 -22.99 16.54 -14.27
C THR A 163 -21.93 16.35 -13.17
N ALA A 164 -21.70 17.36 -12.33
CA ALA A 164 -20.79 17.22 -11.18
C ALA A 164 -21.19 16.03 -10.30
N GLU A 165 -22.49 15.74 -10.23
CA GLU A 165 -23.06 14.56 -9.58
C GLU A 165 -22.65 13.24 -10.23
N SER A 166 -22.63 13.16 -11.57
CA SER A 166 -22.20 11.95 -12.29
C SER A 166 -20.70 11.73 -12.11
N VAL A 167 -19.89 12.79 -12.11
CA VAL A 167 -18.44 12.70 -11.86
C VAL A 167 -18.16 12.24 -10.42
N PHE A 168 -18.90 12.73 -9.44
CA PHE A 168 -18.77 12.30 -8.04
C PHE A 168 -19.15 10.82 -7.84
N ILE A 169 -20.19 10.35 -8.53
CA ILE A 169 -20.60 8.93 -8.50
C ILE A 169 -19.62 8.06 -9.30
N GLU A 170 -19.11 8.52 -10.44
CA GLU A 170 -18.13 7.83 -11.27
C GLU A 170 -16.77 7.67 -10.56
N ASN A 171 -16.35 8.65 -9.77
CA ASN A 171 -15.12 8.56 -8.97
C ASN A 171 -15.20 7.50 -7.86
N ARG A 172 -16.41 7.05 -7.51
CA ARG A 172 -16.64 5.95 -6.57
C ARG A 172 -16.74 4.65 -7.37
N VAL A 173 -15.70 3.84 -7.31
CA VAL A 173 -15.72 2.49 -7.90
C VAL A 173 -16.85 1.70 -7.23
N PRO A 174 -17.83 1.18 -7.98
CA PRO A 174 -18.98 0.53 -7.37
C PRO A 174 -18.57 -0.77 -6.67
N GLY A 175 -19.21 -1.07 -5.54
CA GLY A 175 -18.88 -2.23 -4.72
C GLY A 175 -17.56 -2.13 -3.93
N LEU A 176 -16.85 -1.00 -4.02
CA LEU A 176 -15.72 -0.67 -3.14
C LEU A 176 -16.17 0.21 -1.97
N ILE A 177 -15.47 0.07 -0.86
CA ILE A 177 -15.61 0.94 0.32
C ILE A 177 -15.35 2.41 -0.11
N PRO A 178 -16.16 3.39 0.36
CA PRO A 178 -15.94 4.79 0.02
C PRO A 178 -14.52 5.24 0.34
N ARG A 179 -13.91 6.05 -0.55
CA ARG A 179 -12.56 6.61 -0.33
C ARG A 179 -12.45 7.50 0.90
N GLU A 180 -13.58 8.06 1.33
CA GLU A 180 -13.72 8.90 2.53
C GLU A 180 -13.72 8.07 3.82
N ALA A 181 -13.93 6.74 3.75
CA ALA A 181 -13.85 5.87 4.91
C ALA A 181 -12.38 5.63 5.27
N TRP A 182 -11.87 6.46 6.17
CA TRP A 182 -10.47 6.42 6.59
C TRP A 182 -10.15 5.21 7.47
N VAL A 183 -8.90 4.77 7.38
CA VAL A 183 -8.32 3.80 8.32
C VAL A 183 -8.02 4.55 9.62
N PRO A 184 -8.36 3.98 10.80
CA PRO A 184 -8.02 4.59 12.08
C PRO A 184 -6.52 4.89 12.20
N THR A 185 -6.19 6.08 12.71
CA THR A 185 -4.82 6.55 12.96
C THR A 185 -4.55 6.65 14.45
N GLU A 186 -3.29 6.48 14.86
CA GLU A 186 -2.87 6.51 16.28
C GLU A 186 -3.17 7.83 16.98
N THR A 187 -3.05 8.96 16.27
CA THR A 187 -3.35 10.29 16.80
C THR A 187 -4.69 10.81 16.30
N ARG A 188 -5.42 11.51 17.18
CA ARG A 188 -6.64 12.22 16.80
C ARG A 188 -6.27 13.48 16.00
N GLY A 189 -6.52 13.45 14.69
CA GLY A 189 -6.50 14.64 13.83
C GLY A 189 -7.78 15.47 13.97
N LYS A 190 -8.18 16.19 12.91
CA LYS A 190 -9.55 16.74 12.81
C LYS A 190 -10.53 15.55 12.71
N ALA A 191 -11.08 15.15 13.86
CA ALA A 191 -11.79 13.88 14.03
C ALA A 191 -13.04 13.72 13.15
N TRP A 192 -13.69 14.84 12.80
CA TRP A 192 -14.89 14.85 11.98
C TRP A 192 -15.00 16.14 11.17
N ASN A 193 -15.51 16.06 9.94
CA ASN A 193 -15.83 17.22 9.12
C ASN A 193 -17.34 17.53 9.19
N TYR A 194 -17.71 18.50 10.03
CA TYR A 194 -19.11 18.94 10.16
C TYR A 194 -19.61 19.77 8.97
N GLU A 195 -18.69 20.34 8.18
CA GLU A 195 -18.96 21.15 7.00
C GLU A 195 -18.91 20.29 5.71
N TRP A 196 -19.06 18.96 5.84
CA TRP A 196 -19.08 18.10 4.67
C TRP A 196 -20.34 18.38 3.85
N GLU A 197 -20.15 18.93 2.65
CA GLU A 197 -21.18 19.07 1.65
C GLU A 197 -20.89 18.14 0.46
N ARG A 198 -21.96 17.61 -0.14
CA ARG A 198 -21.83 16.89 -1.40
C ARG A 198 -21.30 17.87 -2.45
N PRO A 199 -20.25 17.53 -3.21
CA PRO A 199 -19.75 18.37 -4.29
C PRO A 199 -20.75 18.37 -5.46
N SER A 200 -21.76 19.25 -5.36
CA SER A 200 -22.78 19.50 -6.40
C SER A 200 -23.26 20.95 -6.43
N ASN A 201 -22.70 21.83 -5.59
CA ASN A 201 -23.18 23.21 -5.38
C ASN A 201 -22.24 24.30 -5.95
N ALA A 202 -21.50 24.01 -7.04
CA ALA A 202 -20.72 25.02 -7.77
C ALA A 202 -21.05 25.00 -9.26
#